data_AF-S4XU97-F1
#
_entry.id   AF-S4XU97-F1
#
_cell.length_a   1.000
_cell.length_b   1.000
_cell.length_c   1.000
_cell.angle_alpha   90.00
_cell.angle_beta   90.00
_cell.angle_gamma   90.00
#
_symmetry.space_group_name_H-M   'P 1'
#
loop_
_entity.id
_entity.type
_entity.pdbx_description
1 polymer ?
#
loop_
_entity_poly.entity_id
_entity_poly.type
_entity_poly.pdbx_seq_one_letter_code
_entity_poly.pdbx_strand_id
1 'polypeptide(L)'
;MRVAWFLLVLVPACSHPVDEPVSPDAENPKGPPSGGSSSSPASPAAAPSAGAAEVDARFAPLIASAYRDYKAWGRVDDELRWAPWLCRLPLPGRARMSAAEDGGHARKLYSVFAKHRDRYPLVQADAPVSQPVGQALVKESYHPELVDAKEVPDLPSHQPSGPDGASGTPDHFDPYLRDGDRVYRASRFAGAYVVLKVAPETPGTDAGWVYGTVTPGGEVTSAGRVASCMGCHVSARHERVFGIAPAPSAAP
;
A
#
# COMPACT_ATOMS: atom_id res chain seq x y z
N MET A 1 36.43 21.78 42.61
CA MET A 1 35.78 20.46 42.45
C MET A 1 34.29 20.66 42.65
N ARG A 2 33.48 20.65 41.57
CA ARG A 2 32.02 20.77 41.64
C ARG A 2 31.43 19.47 41.09
N VAL A 3 30.78 18.71 41.97
CA VAL A 3 30.13 17.44 41.66
C VAL A 3 28.74 17.77 41.08
N ALA A 4 28.52 17.46 39.81
CA ALA A 4 27.21 17.56 39.17
C ALA A 4 26.44 16.26 39.42
N TRP A 5 25.31 16.38 40.11
CA TRP A 5 24.33 15.31 40.28
C TRP A 5 23.45 15.23 39.03
N PHE A 6 23.50 14.11 38.32
CA PHE A 6 22.55 13.78 37.25
C PHE A 6 21.33 13.08 37.86
N LEU A 7 20.17 13.75 37.78
CA LEU A 7 18.86 13.15 38.03
C LEU A 7 18.45 12.33 36.81
N LEU A 8 18.39 11.01 36.98
CA LEU A 8 17.76 10.08 36.03
C LEU A 8 16.24 10.12 36.25
N VAL A 9 15.49 10.53 35.23
CA VAL A 9 14.02 10.43 35.22
C VAL A 9 13.65 9.11 34.54
N LEU A 10 13.14 8.16 35.33
CA LEU A 10 12.50 6.93 34.86
C LEU A 10 11.06 7.26 34.44
N VAL A 11 10.74 7.04 33.16
CA VAL A 11 9.35 7.09 32.65
C VAL A 11 8.78 5.67 32.72
N PRO A 12 7.54 5.47 33.23
CA PRO A 12 6.95 4.15 33.33
C PRO A 12 6.53 3.62 31.96
N ALA A 13 6.99 2.42 31.63
CA ALA A 13 6.56 1.64 30.48
C ALA A 13 5.15 1.08 30.73
N CYS A 14 4.17 1.48 29.93
CA CYS A 14 2.88 0.79 29.84
C CYS A 14 3.02 -0.35 28.83
N SER A 15 3.36 -1.54 29.33
CA SER A 15 3.31 -2.79 28.58
C SER A 15 1.91 -3.37 28.69
N HIS A 16 1.18 -3.52 27.58
CA HIS A 16 0.00 -4.39 27.53
C HIS A 16 0.34 -5.63 26.70
N PRO A 17 0.20 -6.85 27.24
CA PRO A 17 0.34 -8.07 26.46
C PRO A 17 -0.85 -8.24 25.52
N VAL A 18 -0.56 -8.60 24.27
CA VAL A 18 -1.54 -8.99 23.26
C VAL A 18 -1.49 -10.51 23.18
N ASP A 19 -2.47 -11.18 23.77
CA ASP A 19 -2.83 -12.56 23.42
C ASP A 19 -4.24 -12.85 23.96
N GLU A 20 -5.22 -12.90 23.07
CA GLU A 20 -6.34 -13.83 23.26
C GLU A 20 -7.00 -14.15 21.90
N PRO A 21 -7.07 -15.45 21.52
CA PRO A 21 -7.80 -15.89 20.34
C PRO A 21 -9.30 -16.08 20.66
N VAL A 22 -10.18 -15.43 19.88
CA VAL A 22 -11.62 -15.66 19.96
C VAL A 22 -12.00 -16.87 19.10
N SER A 23 -12.45 -17.94 19.77
CA SER A 23 -13.18 -19.07 19.17
C SER A 23 -14.69 -18.80 19.20
N PRO A 24 -15.47 -19.19 18.19
CA PRO A 24 -16.93 -19.10 18.21
C PRO A 24 -17.57 -20.47 18.51
N ASP A 25 -18.52 -20.53 19.44
CA ASP A 25 -19.50 -21.61 19.48
C ASP A 25 -20.90 -21.11 19.90
N ALA A 26 -21.83 -21.35 18.97
CA ALA A 26 -23.13 -21.99 19.12
C ALA A 26 -24.13 -21.61 20.25
N GLU A 27 -25.29 -21.15 19.77
CA GLU A 27 -26.63 -21.72 19.99
C GLU A 27 -27.49 -21.35 21.24
N ASN A 28 -28.51 -20.52 20.96
CA ASN A 28 -29.94 -20.51 21.35
C ASN A 28 -30.42 -21.16 22.67
N PRO A 29 -31.40 -20.55 23.38
CA PRO A 29 -32.78 -21.02 23.18
C PRO A 29 -33.92 -19.96 23.31
N LYS A 30 -34.95 -20.16 22.47
CA LYS A 30 -36.43 -20.12 22.71
C LYS A 30 -37.04 -18.95 23.51
N GLY A 31 -37.87 -18.15 22.83
CA GLY A 31 -38.62 -17.00 23.40
C GLY A 31 -40.01 -17.30 23.99
N PRO A 32 -40.80 -16.25 24.29
CA PRO A 32 -42.26 -16.32 24.46
C PRO A 32 -43.04 -15.37 23.51
N PRO A 33 -44.38 -15.51 23.40
CA PRO A 33 -45.14 -14.97 22.27
C PRO A 33 -45.83 -13.61 22.53
N SER A 34 -45.94 -12.86 21.43
CA SER A 34 -47.09 -12.07 20.94
C SER A 34 -47.80 -11.06 21.85
N GLY A 35 -47.75 -9.78 21.42
CA GLY A 35 -48.86 -8.84 21.61
C GLY A 35 -48.44 -7.38 21.77
N GLY A 36 -48.85 -6.50 20.85
CA GLY A 36 -48.97 -5.06 21.12
C GLY A 36 -48.28 -4.14 20.10
N SER A 37 -49.06 -3.62 19.16
CA SER A 37 -48.73 -2.44 18.35
C SER A 37 -48.37 -1.25 19.22
N SER A 38 -47.26 -0.55 18.94
CA SER A 38 -47.18 0.91 18.93
C SER A 38 -45.76 1.40 18.61
N SER A 39 -45.70 2.35 17.67
CA SER A 39 -44.69 3.41 17.56
C SER A 39 -43.26 3.00 17.22
N SER A 40 -42.89 3.11 15.94
CA SER A 40 -41.50 3.12 15.48
C SER A 40 -40.68 4.17 16.24
N PRO A 41 -39.60 3.80 16.94
CA PRO A 41 -38.61 4.79 17.35
C PRO A 41 -37.82 5.19 16.11
N ALA A 42 -37.70 6.51 15.92
CA ALA A 42 -36.83 7.11 14.92
C ALA A 42 -35.42 6.49 15.01
N SER A 43 -34.91 5.99 13.88
CA SER A 43 -33.51 5.59 13.75
C SER A 43 -32.62 6.72 14.25
N PRO A 44 -31.65 6.45 15.14
CA PRO A 44 -30.64 7.45 15.44
C PRO A 44 -29.88 7.72 14.14
N ALA A 45 -29.88 8.99 13.75
CA ALA A 45 -29.10 9.50 12.64
C ALA A 45 -27.67 8.98 12.78
N ALA A 46 -27.21 8.23 11.77
CA ALA A 46 -25.84 7.80 11.67
C ALA A 46 -24.94 9.04 11.75
N ALA A 47 -23.99 9.01 12.67
CA ALA A 47 -22.94 10.00 12.74
C ALA A 47 -22.22 10.06 11.38
N PRO A 48 -21.85 11.25 10.87
CA PRO A 48 -21.15 11.37 9.60
C PRO A 48 -19.83 10.62 9.68
N SER A 49 -19.62 9.67 8.77
CA SER A 49 -18.32 9.04 8.59
C SER A 49 -17.28 10.11 8.25
N ALA A 50 -16.07 9.94 8.80
CA ALA A 50 -14.91 10.73 8.44
C ALA A 50 -14.82 10.85 6.91
N GLY A 51 -14.82 12.10 6.42
CA GLY A 51 -15.26 12.48 5.07
C GLY A 51 -14.74 11.56 3.98
N ALA A 52 -15.68 10.95 3.25
CA ALA A 52 -15.39 10.36 1.95
C ALA A 52 -14.65 11.42 1.12
N ALA A 53 -13.41 11.12 0.73
CA ALA A 53 -12.67 12.01 -0.14
C ALA A 53 -13.49 12.22 -1.41
N GLU A 54 -13.83 13.47 -1.69
CA GLU A 54 -14.62 13.82 -2.88
C GLU A 54 -13.90 13.33 -4.14
N VAL A 55 -14.63 12.66 -5.01
CA VAL A 55 -14.12 12.19 -6.30
C VAL A 55 -14.22 13.36 -7.28
N ASP A 56 -13.10 14.05 -7.53
CA ASP A 56 -13.06 15.06 -8.58
C ASP A 56 -13.21 14.39 -9.96
N ALA A 57 -14.37 14.62 -10.58
CA ALA A 57 -14.75 14.00 -11.85
C ALA A 57 -13.76 14.26 -12.99
N ARG A 58 -12.98 15.34 -12.92
CA ARG A 58 -11.95 15.66 -13.94
C ARG A 58 -10.79 14.68 -13.90
N PHE A 59 -10.47 14.14 -12.72
CA PHE A 59 -9.30 13.31 -12.50
C PHE A 59 -9.63 11.82 -12.39
N ALA A 60 -10.87 11.46 -12.06
CA ALA A 60 -11.29 10.06 -11.98
C ALA A 60 -10.95 9.23 -13.25
N PRO A 61 -11.12 9.74 -14.49
CA PRO A 61 -10.72 9.00 -15.70
C PRO A 61 -9.22 8.74 -15.80
N LEU A 62 -8.38 9.68 -15.33
CA LEU A 62 -6.93 9.50 -15.32
C LEU A 62 -6.50 8.45 -14.31
N ILE A 63 -7.13 8.43 -13.12
CA ILE A 63 -6.89 7.41 -12.09
C ILE A 63 -7.31 6.02 -12.60
N ALA A 64 -8.50 5.91 -13.18
CA ALA A 64 -9.00 4.67 -13.76
C ALA A 64 -8.10 4.18 -14.91
N SER A 65 -7.63 5.07 -15.77
CA SER A 65 -6.70 4.72 -16.85
C SER A 65 -5.37 4.19 -16.31
N ALA A 66 -4.78 4.88 -15.33
CA ALA A 66 -3.55 4.43 -14.70
C ALA A 66 -3.72 3.04 -14.07
N TYR A 67 -4.84 2.80 -13.38
CA TYR A 67 -5.16 1.51 -12.77
C TYR A 67 -5.40 0.39 -13.81
N ARG A 68 -5.95 0.70 -14.97
CA ARG A 68 -6.11 -0.30 -16.04
C ARG A 68 -4.75 -0.71 -16.63
N ASP A 69 -3.83 0.24 -16.77
CA ASP A 69 -2.64 0.06 -17.61
C ASP A 69 -1.36 -0.30 -16.81
N TYR A 70 -1.34 -0.15 -15.48
CA TYR A 70 -0.10 -0.15 -14.69
C TYR A 70 0.73 -1.43 -14.76
N LYS A 71 0.09 -2.60 -14.91
CA LYS A 71 0.79 -3.88 -14.94
C LYS A 71 1.78 -3.96 -16.11
N ALA A 72 1.47 -3.31 -17.22
CA ALA A 72 2.36 -3.24 -18.38
C ALA A 72 3.65 -2.46 -18.08
N TRP A 73 3.62 -1.49 -17.17
CA TRP A 73 4.80 -0.66 -16.82
C TRP A 73 5.83 -1.45 -16.01
N GLY A 74 5.36 -2.42 -15.21
CA GLY A 74 6.20 -3.28 -14.38
C GLY A 74 6.54 -2.67 -13.02
N ARG A 75 6.94 -3.54 -12.10
CA ARG A 75 7.32 -3.14 -10.75
C ARG A 75 8.61 -2.34 -10.78
N VAL A 76 8.71 -1.33 -9.92
CA VAL A 76 9.86 -0.44 -9.86
C VAL A 76 11.16 -1.14 -9.47
N ASP A 77 11.06 -2.30 -8.82
CA ASP A 77 12.17 -3.12 -8.30
C ASP A 77 12.41 -4.43 -9.07
N ASP A 78 11.67 -4.70 -10.16
CA ASP A 78 11.89 -5.89 -10.99
C ASP A 78 13.14 -5.72 -11.88
N GLU A 79 14.21 -6.46 -11.60
CA GLU A 79 15.49 -6.35 -12.34
C GLU A 79 15.38 -6.92 -13.76
N LEU A 80 14.40 -7.78 -14.07
CA LEU A 80 14.26 -8.40 -15.40
C LEU A 80 14.12 -7.34 -16.50
N ARG A 81 13.55 -6.18 -16.14
CA ARG A 81 13.34 -5.05 -17.05
C ARG A 81 14.48 -4.01 -17.01
N TRP A 82 15.45 -4.14 -16.11
CA TRP A 82 16.58 -3.20 -15.95
C TRP A 82 17.92 -3.78 -16.39
N ALA A 83 18.10 -5.08 -16.22
CA ALA A 83 19.39 -5.74 -16.34
C ALA A 83 19.42 -6.86 -17.41
N PRO A 84 18.91 -6.65 -18.64
CA PRO A 84 18.96 -7.69 -19.68
C PRO A 84 20.39 -8.06 -20.10
N TRP A 85 21.39 -7.25 -19.70
CA TRP A 85 22.80 -7.42 -20.07
C TRP A 85 23.68 -7.96 -18.93
N LEU A 86 23.13 -8.29 -17.76
CA LEU A 86 23.89 -8.92 -16.68
C LEU A 86 23.85 -10.45 -16.82
N CYS A 87 25.02 -11.11 -16.76
CA CYS A 87 25.11 -12.58 -16.81
C CYS A 87 24.51 -13.28 -15.57
N ARG A 88 24.11 -12.52 -14.55
CA ARG A 88 23.39 -13.01 -13.36
C ARG A 88 21.89 -12.98 -13.64
N LEU A 89 21.16 -14.00 -13.17
CA LEU A 89 19.70 -14.01 -13.23
C LEU A 89 19.14 -12.77 -12.49
N PRO A 90 18.28 -11.95 -13.13
CA PRO A 90 17.70 -10.77 -12.50
C PRO A 90 16.86 -11.16 -11.28
N LEU A 91 16.81 -10.30 -10.27
CA LEU A 91 15.92 -10.45 -9.11
C LEU A 91 14.47 -10.02 -9.43
N PRO A 92 13.45 -10.69 -8.87
CA PRO A 92 12.06 -10.29 -9.01
C PRO A 92 11.75 -9.02 -8.25
N GLY A 93 10.66 -8.34 -8.65
CA GLY A 93 10.04 -7.35 -7.80
C GLY A 93 9.50 -8.01 -6.54
N ARG A 94 9.48 -7.32 -5.39
CA ARG A 94 9.18 -7.92 -4.09
C ARG A 94 8.02 -7.24 -3.39
N ALA A 95 7.27 -8.00 -2.60
CA ALA A 95 6.31 -7.42 -1.66
C ALA A 95 7.05 -6.62 -0.56
N ARG A 96 6.48 -5.50 -0.15
CA ARG A 96 7.04 -4.58 0.87
C ARG A 96 6.01 -4.31 1.96
N MET A 97 6.43 -4.21 3.22
CA MET A 97 5.54 -3.77 4.30
C MET A 97 5.38 -2.25 4.28
N SER A 98 4.14 -1.76 4.42
CA SER A 98 3.91 -0.33 4.68
C SER A 98 4.46 0.07 6.04
N ALA A 99 5.19 1.19 6.08
CA ALA A 99 5.71 1.78 7.32
C ALA A 99 4.65 2.52 8.15
N ALA A 100 3.41 2.66 7.64
CA ALA A 100 2.33 3.22 8.44
C ALA A 100 2.01 2.26 9.60
N GLU A 101 1.97 2.78 10.82
CA GLU A 101 1.64 2.00 12.02
C GLU A 101 0.12 1.93 12.25
N ASP A 102 -0.60 2.95 11.80
CA ASP A 102 -2.05 3.12 11.97
C ASP A 102 -2.78 3.54 10.68
N GLY A 103 -4.10 3.58 10.76
CA GLY A 103 -4.98 3.96 9.65
C GLY A 103 -5.09 2.91 8.54
N GLY A 104 -5.80 3.28 7.47
CA GLY A 104 -6.12 2.37 6.35
C GLY A 104 -4.91 1.89 5.53
N HIS A 105 -3.69 2.32 5.85
CA HIS A 105 -2.45 1.90 5.20
C HIS A 105 -1.60 0.94 6.04
N ALA A 106 -1.90 0.79 7.33
CA ALA A 106 -1.07 0.03 8.25
C ALA A 106 -0.92 -1.44 7.87
N ARG A 107 0.31 -1.94 7.98
CA ARG A 107 0.68 -3.37 7.85
C ARG A 107 0.24 -4.04 6.53
N LYS A 108 -0.06 -3.28 5.48
CA LYS A 108 -0.31 -3.83 4.14
C LYS A 108 1.01 -4.23 3.49
N LEU A 109 0.96 -5.34 2.76
CA LEU A 109 2.00 -5.63 1.78
C LEU A 109 1.70 -4.85 0.50
N TYR A 110 2.73 -4.33 -0.16
CA TYR A 110 2.54 -3.57 -1.38
C TYR A 110 3.69 -3.75 -2.36
N SER A 111 3.41 -3.38 -3.60
CA SER A 111 4.40 -3.18 -4.65
C SER A 111 4.08 -1.90 -5.41
N VAL A 112 5.09 -1.30 -6.02
CA VAL A 112 4.95 -0.03 -6.73
C VAL A 112 5.27 -0.23 -8.20
N PHE A 113 4.49 0.41 -9.06
CA PHE A 113 4.66 0.49 -10.50
C PHE A 113 4.81 1.95 -10.90
N ALA A 114 5.59 2.21 -11.95
CA ALA A 114 5.84 3.55 -12.43
C ALA A 114 5.85 3.59 -13.95
N LYS A 115 5.09 4.51 -14.55
CA LYS A 115 5.04 4.70 -15.99
C LYS A 115 6.39 5.14 -16.57
N HIS A 116 7.05 6.10 -15.93
CA HIS A 116 8.44 6.48 -16.20
C HIS A 116 9.32 5.88 -15.09
N ARG A 117 9.61 4.59 -15.22
CA ARG A 117 10.36 3.83 -14.20
C ARG A 117 11.80 4.31 -14.04
N ASP A 118 12.43 4.78 -15.11
CA ASP A 118 13.77 5.39 -15.11
C ASP A 118 13.86 6.64 -14.21
N ARG A 119 12.71 7.27 -13.91
CA ARG A 119 12.61 8.43 -13.02
C ARG A 119 12.14 8.08 -11.60
N TYR A 120 11.91 6.80 -11.30
CA TYR A 120 11.51 6.41 -9.96
C TYR A 120 12.71 6.51 -9.00
N PRO A 121 12.58 7.23 -7.86
CA PRO A 121 13.72 7.50 -7.00
C PRO A 121 14.14 6.30 -6.14
N LEU A 122 15.44 6.21 -5.88
CA LEU A 122 15.99 5.42 -4.78
C LEU A 122 16.07 6.28 -3.51
N VAL A 123 15.85 5.68 -2.34
CA VAL A 123 15.92 6.38 -1.03
C VAL A 123 17.30 7.01 -0.81
N GLN A 124 18.37 6.37 -1.30
CA GLN A 124 19.77 6.75 -1.09
C GLN A 124 20.33 7.70 -2.17
N ALA A 125 19.50 8.21 -3.08
CA ALA A 125 20.00 9.10 -4.13
C ALA A 125 20.52 10.43 -3.55
N ASP A 126 21.72 10.85 -3.95
CA ASP A 126 22.40 12.06 -3.45
C ASP A 126 21.54 13.33 -3.58
N ALA A 127 20.77 13.44 -4.67
CA ALA A 127 19.87 14.56 -4.93
C ALA A 127 18.40 14.11 -5.06
N PRO A 128 17.43 14.99 -4.73
CA PRO A 128 16.04 14.78 -5.08
C PRO A 128 15.83 14.64 -6.61
N VAL A 129 15.31 13.48 -7.01
CA VAL A 129 14.83 13.24 -8.38
C VAL A 129 13.51 13.97 -8.66
N SER A 130 13.51 14.89 -9.62
CA SER A 130 12.29 15.54 -10.12
C SER A 130 11.46 14.60 -10.99
N GLN A 131 10.14 14.72 -10.91
CA GLN A 131 9.19 13.82 -11.57
C GLN A 131 8.59 14.48 -12.82
N PRO A 132 8.61 13.79 -13.98
CA PRO A 132 8.10 14.38 -15.22
C PRO A 132 6.57 14.50 -15.21
N VAL A 133 6.04 15.53 -15.89
CA VAL A 133 4.63 15.56 -16.28
C VAL A 133 4.33 14.31 -17.13
N GLY A 134 3.20 13.65 -16.83
CA GLY A 134 2.84 12.37 -17.41
C GLY A 134 3.27 11.17 -16.57
N GLN A 135 4.03 11.36 -15.50
CA GLN A 135 4.33 10.31 -14.53
C GLN A 135 3.06 9.79 -13.87
N ALA A 136 2.96 8.47 -13.74
CA ALA A 136 1.93 7.79 -13.00
C ALA A 136 2.56 6.69 -12.17
N LEU A 137 2.20 6.64 -10.90
CA LEU A 137 2.63 5.66 -9.92
C LEU A 137 1.41 4.91 -9.42
N VAL A 138 1.50 3.59 -9.39
CA VAL A 138 0.47 2.74 -8.78
C VAL A 138 1.10 1.92 -7.69
N LYS A 139 0.60 2.10 -6.47
CA LYS A 139 0.90 1.24 -5.32
C LYS A 139 -0.21 0.21 -5.19
N GLU A 140 0.07 -0.99 -5.69
CA GLU A 140 -0.78 -2.17 -5.54
C GLU A 140 -0.62 -2.71 -4.11
N SER A 141 -1.72 -2.89 -3.39
CA SER A 141 -1.69 -3.32 -1.98
C SER A 141 -2.39 -4.66 -1.77
N TYR A 142 -1.92 -5.43 -0.81
CA TYR A 142 -2.42 -6.75 -0.44
C TYR A 142 -2.60 -6.86 1.06
N HIS A 143 -3.53 -7.73 1.46
CA HIS A 143 -3.60 -8.18 2.85
C HIS A 143 -2.42 -9.10 3.16
N PRO A 144 -1.73 -8.89 4.30
CA PRO A 144 -0.72 -9.82 4.77
C PRO A 144 -1.40 -11.11 5.27
N GLU A 145 -0.89 -12.25 4.85
CA GLU A 145 -1.22 -13.56 5.42
C GLU A 145 0.02 -14.13 6.08
N LEU A 146 -0.03 -14.41 7.37
CA LEU A 146 1.09 -15.06 8.08
C LEU A 146 1.13 -16.53 7.64
N VAL A 147 2.29 -17.00 7.20
CA VAL A 147 2.50 -18.38 6.73
C VAL A 147 3.64 -19.04 7.49
N ASP A 148 3.65 -20.38 7.54
CA ASP A 148 4.80 -21.11 8.07
C ASP A 148 6.00 -20.91 7.13
N ALA A 149 7.13 -20.49 7.69
CA ALA A 149 8.36 -20.26 6.93
C ALA A 149 8.83 -21.52 6.16
N LYS A 150 8.48 -22.72 6.65
CA LYS A 150 8.82 -24.01 6.00
C LYS A 150 8.01 -24.28 4.73
N GLU A 151 6.87 -23.60 4.57
CA GLU A 151 6.00 -23.73 3.39
C GLU A 151 6.36 -22.73 2.29
N VAL A 152 7.30 -21.83 2.54
CA VAL A 152 7.73 -20.80 1.61
C VAL A 152 8.81 -21.38 0.69
N PRO A 153 8.65 -21.32 -0.63
CA PRO A 153 9.68 -21.77 -1.56
C PRO A 153 11.02 -21.03 -1.33
N ASP A 154 12.13 -21.77 -1.40
CA ASP A 154 13.50 -21.22 -1.27
C ASP A 154 13.86 -20.27 -2.42
N LEU A 155 13.29 -20.50 -3.60
CA LEU A 155 13.45 -19.64 -4.76
C LEU A 155 12.14 -18.92 -5.07
N PRO A 156 12.19 -17.63 -5.46
CA PRO A 156 11.00 -16.93 -5.92
C PRO A 156 10.41 -17.71 -7.10
N SER A 157 9.26 -18.33 -6.85
CA SER A 157 8.57 -19.13 -7.86
C SER A 157 8.06 -18.19 -8.95
N HIS A 158 8.40 -18.46 -10.22
CA HIS A 158 7.66 -17.95 -11.37
C HIS A 158 6.24 -18.50 -11.32
N GLN A 159 5.38 -17.95 -10.44
CA GLN A 159 3.99 -18.35 -10.41
C GLN A 159 3.37 -17.88 -11.73
N PRO A 160 2.77 -18.79 -12.52
CA PRO A 160 1.94 -18.35 -13.62
C PRO A 160 0.82 -17.49 -13.03
N SER A 161 0.53 -16.38 -13.70
CA SER A 161 -0.65 -15.56 -13.46
C SER A 161 -1.88 -16.48 -13.24
N GLY A 162 -2.74 -16.13 -12.29
CA GLY A 162 -3.91 -16.93 -11.89
C GLY A 162 -4.83 -17.38 -13.04
N PRO A 163 -5.90 -18.13 -12.74
CA PRO A 163 -6.69 -18.90 -13.72
C PRO A 163 -7.32 -18.11 -14.87
N ASP A 164 -7.34 -16.78 -14.81
CA ASP A 164 -7.68 -15.92 -15.94
C ASP A 164 -6.46 -15.68 -16.82
N GLY A 165 -6.13 -16.68 -17.64
CA GLY A 165 -5.07 -16.68 -18.64
C GLY A 165 -5.24 -15.65 -19.76
N ALA A 166 -5.30 -14.37 -19.41
CA ALA A 166 -4.90 -13.31 -20.33
C ALA A 166 -3.38 -13.46 -20.53
N SER A 167 -2.96 -13.58 -21.78
CA SER A 167 -1.58 -13.74 -22.25
C SER A 167 -0.67 -12.57 -21.84
N GLY A 168 -0.39 -12.45 -20.55
CA GLY A 168 0.60 -11.55 -19.98
C GLY A 168 1.91 -12.31 -19.81
N THR A 169 3.02 -11.62 -20.05
CA THR A 169 4.35 -12.04 -19.64
C THR A 169 4.30 -12.52 -18.18
N PRO A 170 4.94 -13.66 -17.80
CA PRO A 170 4.97 -14.09 -16.41
C PRO A 170 5.44 -12.94 -15.51
N ASP A 171 4.63 -12.51 -14.54
CA ASP A 171 5.02 -11.46 -13.60
C ASP A 171 6.13 -12.01 -12.70
N HIS A 172 7.32 -11.44 -12.82
CA HIS A 172 8.49 -11.84 -12.03
C HIS A 172 8.40 -11.19 -10.65
N PHE A 173 7.57 -11.76 -9.79
CA PHE A 173 7.16 -11.21 -8.50
C PHE A 173 7.34 -12.23 -7.36
N ASP A 174 8.04 -11.82 -6.30
CA ASP A 174 8.11 -12.55 -5.03
C ASP A 174 7.03 -12.02 -4.07
N PRO A 175 5.96 -12.80 -3.81
CA PRO A 175 4.87 -12.36 -2.96
C PRO A 175 5.19 -12.44 -1.46
N TYR A 176 6.37 -12.94 -1.07
CA TYR A 176 6.71 -13.16 0.33
C TYR A 176 7.56 -12.01 0.90
N LEU A 177 7.19 -11.57 2.10
CA LEU A 177 7.99 -10.67 2.92
C LEU A 177 8.42 -11.41 4.19
N ARG A 178 9.72 -11.36 4.50
CA ARG A 178 10.30 -11.88 5.75
C ARG A 178 10.57 -10.70 6.69
N ASP A 179 10.07 -10.80 7.92
CA ASP A 179 10.17 -9.78 8.98
C ASP A 179 10.52 -10.46 10.31
N GLY A 180 11.81 -10.51 10.62
CA GLY A 180 12.35 -11.38 11.67
C GLY A 180 11.99 -12.84 11.42
N ASP A 181 11.38 -13.48 12.42
CA ASP A 181 10.98 -14.89 12.36
C ASP A 181 9.64 -15.11 11.62
N ARG A 182 8.99 -14.02 11.20
CA ARG A 182 7.66 -14.06 10.59
C ARG A 182 7.79 -13.97 9.08
N VAL A 183 6.99 -14.77 8.38
CA VAL A 183 6.85 -14.67 6.93
C VAL A 183 5.41 -14.34 6.57
N TYR A 184 5.25 -13.31 5.75
CA TYR A 184 3.96 -12.88 5.25
C TYR A 184 3.87 -13.10 3.75
N ARG A 185 2.75 -13.64 3.29
CA ARG A 185 2.39 -13.73 1.87
C ARG A 185 1.46 -12.58 1.50
N ALA A 186 1.74 -11.94 0.37
CA ALA A 186 0.81 -11.04 -0.30
C ALA A 186 -0.37 -11.86 -0.84
N SER A 187 -1.47 -11.88 -0.09
CA SER A 187 -2.59 -12.79 -0.34
C SER A 187 -3.68 -12.15 -1.19
N ARG A 188 -4.69 -11.53 -0.57
CA ARG A 188 -5.81 -10.90 -1.25
C ARG A 188 -5.49 -9.48 -1.65
N PHE A 189 -5.80 -9.14 -2.89
CA PHE A 189 -5.68 -7.77 -3.39
C PHE A 189 -6.61 -6.82 -2.61
N ALA A 190 -6.03 -5.75 -2.06
CA ALA A 190 -6.69 -4.79 -1.18
C ALA A 190 -7.02 -3.47 -1.88
N GLY A 191 -6.82 -3.40 -3.20
CA GLY A 191 -6.98 -2.19 -3.99
C GLY A 191 -5.66 -1.49 -4.28
N ALA A 192 -5.76 -0.40 -5.03
CA ALA A 192 -4.61 0.36 -5.48
C ALA A 192 -4.69 1.82 -5.01
N TYR A 193 -3.52 2.38 -4.78
CA TYR A 193 -3.33 3.81 -4.61
C TYR A 193 -2.59 4.36 -5.83
N VAL A 194 -3.10 5.43 -6.40
CA VAL A 194 -2.60 6.03 -7.64
C VAL A 194 -2.16 7.46 -7.39
N VAL A 195 -1.00 7.81 -7.88
CA VAL A 195 -0.47 9.18 -7.87
C VAL A 195 0.00 9.52 -9.26
N LEU A 196 -0.45 10.64 -9.82
CA LEU A 196 -0.06 11.08 -11.15
C LEU A 196 0.34 12.54 -11.18
N LYS A 197 1.27 12.85 -12.09
CA LYS A 197 1.79 14.19 -12.34
C LYS A 197 1.19 14.76 -13.62
N VAL A 198 0.46 15.85 -13.50
CA VAL A 198 0.00 16.71 -14.59
C VAL A 198 0.74 18.05 -14.55
N ALA A 199 0.42 18.94 -15.50
CA ALA A 199 0.96 20.28 -15.55
C ALA A 199 0.75 21.01 -14.19
N PRO A 200 1.76 21.67 -13.63
CA PRO A 200 1.71 22.23 -12.27
C PRO A 200 0.60 23.27 -12.05
N GLU A 201 0.22 23.97 -13.11
CA GLU A 201 -0.84 24.98 -13.15
C GLU A 201 -2.25 24.39 -13.25
N THR A 202 -2.40 23.07 -13.38
CA THR A 202 -3.71 22.42 -13.52
C THR A 202 -4.57 22.69 -12.27
N PRO A 203 -5.74 23.32 -12.39
CA PRO A 203 -6.60 23.63 -11.25
C PRO A 203 -7.08 22.37 -10.52
N GLY A 204 -7.14 22.43 -9.19
CA GLY A 204 -7.59 21.29 -8.38
C GLY A 204 -6.52 20.22 -8.15
N THR A 205 -5.25 20.55 -8.36
CA THR A 205 -4.10 19.67 -8.10
C THR A 205 -3.21 20.22 -6.97
N ASP A 206 -2.39 19.36 -6.39
CA ASP A 206 -1.34 19.73 -5.45
C ASP A 206 -0.03 19.97 -6.23
N ALA A 207 0.16 21.19 -6.74
CA ALA A 207 1.30 21.55 -7.60
C ALA A 207 1.45 20.59 -8.81
N GLY A 208 0.32 20.26 -9.45
CA GLY A 208 0.24 19.29 -10.55
C GLY A 208 0.24 17.83 -10.11
N TRP A 209 0.18 17.53 -8.81
CA TRP A 209 -0.04 16.17 -8.31
C TRP A 209 -1.51 15.88 -8.06
N VAL A 210 -1.93 14.70 -8.49
CA VAL A 210 -3.29 14.17 -8.33
C VAL A 210 -3.18 12.83 -7.64
N TYR A 211 -4.02 12.61 -6.64
CA TYR A 211 -4.06 11.40 -5.83
C TYR A 211 -5.39 10.69 -6.06
N GLY A 212 -5.39 9.37 -5.94
CA GLY A 212 -6.62 8.60 -5.96
C GLY A 212 -6.47 7.20 -5.39
N THR A 213 -7.60 6.62 -5.00
CA THR A 213 -7.70 5.25 -4.50
C THR A 213 -8.67 4.48 -5.37
N VAL A 214 -8.38 3.21 -5.57
CA VAL A 214 -9.16 2.30 -6.40
C VAL A 214 -9.44 1.02 -5.62
N THR A 215 -10.70 0.57 -5.61
CA THR A 215 -11.08 -0.70 -4.98
C THR A 215 -10.51 -1.89 -5.74
N PRO A 216 -10.54 -3.11 -5.15
CA PRO A 216 -10.19 -4.33 -5.88
C PRO A 216 -10.96 -4.50 -7.20
N GLY A 217 -12.21 -4.05 -7.25
CA GLY A 217 -13.08 -4.11 -8.44
C GLY A 217 -12.79 -3.04 -9.50
N GLY A 218 -11.85 -2.12 -9.26
CA GLY A 218 -11.51 -1.05 -10.20
C GLY A 218 -12.32 0.24 -10.04
N GLU A 219 -13.17 0.34 -9.02
CA GLU A 219 -13.92 1.57 -8.74
C GLU A 219 -13.02 2.64 -8.12
N VAL A 220 -13.05 3.85 -8.67
CA VAL A 220 -12.32 5.01 -8.13
C VAL A 220 -13.08 5.56 -6.92
N THR A 221 -12.46 5.51 -5.74
CA THR A 221 -13.06 5.95 -4.47
C THR A 221 -12.53 7.28 -3.97
N SER A 222 -11.50 7.83 -4.62
CA SER A 222 -11.03 9.20 -4.43
C SER A 222 -10.26 9.67 -5.67
N ALA A 223 -10.31 10.96 -5.98
CA ALA A 223 -9.55 11.55 -7.08
C ALA A 223 -9.31 13.05 -6.84
N GLY A 224 -8.10 13.54 -7.11
CA GLY A 224 -7.75 14.96 -7.01
C GLY A 224 -6.87 15.28 -5.81
N ARG A 225 -7.16 16.38 -5.10
CA ARG A 225 -6.47 16.78 -3.85
C ARG A 225 -7.02 16.03 -2.65
N VAL A 226 -6.61 14.78 -2.50
CA VAL A 226 -7.03 13.92 -1.40
C VAL A 226 -6.23 14.26 -0.14
N ALA A 227 -6.88 14.90 0.85
CA ALA A 227 -6.21 15.44 2.04
C ALA A 227 -5.43 14.39 2.84
N SER A 228 -5.98 13.19 3.02
CA SER A 228 -5.31 12.08 3.71
C SER A 228 -4.03 11.63 3.01
N CYS A 229 -3.99 11.70 1.67
CA CYS A 229 -2.81 11.39 0.90
C CYS A 229 -1.78 12.51 1.00
N MET A 230 -2.23 13.76 0.84
CA MET A 230 -1.36 14.93 0.92
C MET A 230 -0.67 15.04 2.28
N GLY A 231 -1.33 14.62 3.37
CA GLY A 231 -0.78 14.67 4.73
C GLY A 231 0.64 14.09 4.87
N CYS A 232 0.96 13.05 4.10
CA CYS A 232 2.32 12.49 4.07
C CYS A 232 3.08 12.85 2.77
N HIS A 233 2.38 12.90 1.63
CA HIS A 233 3.06 13.05 0.34
C HIS A 233 3.67 14.43 0.15
N VAL A 234 3.12 15.50 0.75
CA VAL A 234 3.67 16.87 0.58
C VAL A 234 5.09 17.04 1.11
N SER A 235 5.48 16.23 2.09
CA SER A 235 6.83 16.23 2.68
C SER A 235 7.78 15.21 2.06
N ALA A 236 7.35 14.49 1.02
CA ALA A 236 8.21 13.50 0.37
C ALA A 236 9.41 14.19 -0.31
N ARG A 237 10.60 13.60 -0.16
CA ARG A 237 11.85 14.17 -0.67
C ARG A 237 11.84 14.38 -2.19
N HIS A 238 11.22 13.45 -2.93
CA HIS A 238 11.20 13.45 -4.39
C HIS A 238 9.86 14.03 -4.89
N GLU A 239 9.61 15.29 -4.50
CA GLU A 239 8.34 16.00 -4.66
C GLU A 239 7.19 15.39 -3.87
N ARG A 240 6.43 14.45 -4.45
CA ARG A 240 5.33 13.71 -3.80
C ARG A 240 5.58 12.21 -3.82
N VAL A 241 6.82 11.78 -4.07
CA VAL A 241 7.18 10.37 -4.27
C VAL A 241 8.15 9.90 -3.19
N PHE A 242 7.85 8.74 -2.62
CA PHE A 242 8.76 8.03 -1.73
C PHE A 242 9.62 7.05 -2.54
N GLY A 243 10.94 7.15 -2.41
CA GLY A 243 11.83 6.22 -3.08
C GLY A 243 11.76 4.81 -2.52
N ILE A 244 12.32 3.84 -3.25
CA ILE A 244 12.57 2.49 -2.73
C ILE A 244 14.01 2.35 -2.29
N ALA A 245 14.24 1.59 -1.23
CA ALA A 245 15.59 1.13 -0.92
C ALA A 245 16.06 0.23 -2.08
N PRO A 246 17.35 0.30 -2.48
CA PRO A 246 17.89 -0.65 -3.43
C PRO A 246 17.72 -2.07 -2.90
N ALA A 247 17.68 -3.06 -3.80
CA ALA A 247 17.77 -4.45 -3.40
C ALA A 247 19.03 -4.62 -2.52
N PRO A 248 18.95 -5.36 -1.40
CA PRO A 248 20.16 -5.69 -0.66
C PRO A 248 21.11 -6.37 -1.64
N SER A 249 22.32 -5.82 -1.78
CA SER A 249 23.39 -6.52 -2.50
C SER A 249 23.50 -7.89 -1.86
N ALA A 250 23.45 -8.96 -2.65
CA ALA A 250 24.01 -10.23 -2.20
C ALA A 250 25.43 -9.89 -1.74
N ALA A 251 25.74 -10.16 -0.47
CA ALA A 251 27.11 -10.00 0.01
C ALA A 251 28.04 -10.82 -0.90
N PRO A 252 29.23 -10.31 -1.23
CA PRO A 252 30.20 -11.05 -2.02
C PRO A 252 30.57 -12.40 -1.38
#